data_AF-X1DIJ5-F1
#
_entry.id   AF-X1DIJ5-F1
#
_cell.length_a   1.000
_cell.length_b   1.000
_cell.length_c   1.000
_cell.angle_alpha   90.00
_cell.angle_beta   90.00
_cell.angle_gamma   90.00
#
_symmetry.space_group_name_H-M   'P 1'
#
loop_
_entity.id
_entity.type
_entity.pdbx_description
1 polymer ?
#
loop_
_entity_poly.entity_id
_entity_poly.type
_entity_poly.pdbx_seq_one_letter_code
_entity_poly.pdbx_strand_id
1 'polypeptide(L)' 'IALRDSIDFLESYQFDVLDINAGCPSKRAIKAKEGGYLLNDLKKLSSLIKVATKYSSHLVSLKVRTGFKN' A
#
# COMPACT_ATOMS: atom_id res chain seq x y z
N ILE A 1 -2.94 3.27 11.57
CA ILE A 1 -2.62 4.59 12.13
C ILE A 1 -1.78 5.33 11.09
N ALA A 2 -0.48 5.05 10.95
CA ALA A 2 0.39 5.74 9.97
C ALA A 2 -0.15 5.85 8.52
N LEU A 3 -0.73 4.79 7.94
CA LEU A 3 -1.30 4.86 6.58
C LEU A 3 -2.49 5.83 6.50
N ARG A 4 -3.35 5.85 7.51
CA ARG A 4 -4.49 6.77 7.54
C ARG A 4 -4.00 8.22 7.61
N ASP A 5 -3.05 8.50 8.50
CA ASP A 5 -2.51 9.86 8.65
C ASP A 5 -1.86 10.34 7.33
N SER A 6 -1.24 9.42 6.59
CA SER A 6 -0.70 9.71 5.25
C SER A 6 -1.80 10.02 4.22
N ILE A 7 -2.92 9.30 4.28
CA ILE A 7 -4.08 9.56 3.42
C ILE A 7 -4.66 10.93 3.77
N ASP A 8 -4.96 11.19 5.05
CA ASP A 8 -5.52 12.46 5.52
C ASP A 8 -4.63 13.66 5.09
N PHE A 9 -3.30 13.49 5.05
CA PHE A 9 -2.39 14.48 4.50
C PHE A 9 -2.51 14.63 2.96
N LEU A 10 -2.56 13.50 2.23
CA LEU A 10 -2.69 13.51 0.78
C LEU A 10 -4.00 14.13 0.29
N GLU A 11 -5.10 14.02 1.04
CA GLU A 11 -6.39 14.64 0.73
C GLU A 11 -6.31 16.19 0.59
N SER A 12 -5.23 16.82 1.06
CA SER A 12 -4.98 18.26 0.82
C SER A 12 -4.45 18.60 -0.59
N TYR A 13 -4.11 17.59 -1.39
CA TYR A 13 -3.55 17.74 -2.74
C TYR A 13 -4.59 17.42 -3.82
N GLN A 14 -4.33 17.89 -5.05
CA GLN A 14 -5.12 17.51 -6.22
C GLN A 14 -4.51 16.28 -6.89
N PHE A 15 -5.24 15.16 -6.87
CA PHE A 15 -4.87 13.91 -7.54
C PHE A 15 -6.13 13.08 -7.84
N ASP A 16 -6.05 12.13 -8.78
CA ASP A 16 -7.21 11.32 -9.18
C ASP A 16 -7.23 9.95 -8.49
N VAL A 17 -6.05 9.39 -8.22
CA VAL A 17 -5.87 8.00 -7.79
C VAL A 17 -4.81 7.88 -6.69
N LEU A 18 -5.13 7.19 -5.61
CA LEU A 18 -4.20 6.73 -4.60
C LEU A 18 -3.66 5.33 -4.98
N ASP A 19 -2.39 5.21 -5.37
CA ASP A 19 -1.76 3.91 -5.63
C ASP A 19 -0.94 3.42 -4.42
N ILE A 20 -1.15 2.16 -4.02
CA ILE A 20 -0.35 1.50 -2.98
C ILE A 20 0.73 0.63 -3.64
N ASN A 21 1.99 0.87 -3.26
CA ASN A 21 3.09 0.01 -3.67
C ASN A 21 3.15 -1.27 -2.81
N ALA A 22 2.82 -2.40 -3.41
CA ALA A 22 3.02 -3.74 -2.86
C ALA A 22 3.92 -4.61 -3.77
N GLY A 23 4.88 -3.97 -4.46
CA GLY A 23 5.68 -4.62 -5.50
C GLY A 23 7.20 -4.34 -5.45
N CYS A 24 7.68 -3.40 -4.64
CA CYS A 24 9.11 -3.06 -4.57
C CYS A 24 9.94 -4.23 -3.97
N PRO A 25 10.92 -4.80 -4.69
CA PRO A 25 11.74 -5.90 -4.21
C PRO A 25 13.04 -5.43 -3.52
N SER A 26 13.24 -4.12 -3.35
CA SER A 26 14.51 -3.59 -2.84
C SER A 26 14.82 -4.13 -1.45
N LYS A 27 16.11 -4.33 -1.14
CA LYS A 27 16.56 -4.81 0.18
C LYS A 27 16.01 -3.94 1.33
N ARG A 28 15.91 -2.62 1.11
CA ARG A 28 15.32 -1.67 2.07
C ARG A 28 13.85 -2.00 2.35
N ALA A 29 13.05 -2.14 1.27
CA ALA A 29 11.63 -2.43 1.39
C ALA A 29 11.36 -3.79 2.06
N ILE A 30 12.14 -4.81 1.68
CA ILE A 30 12.00 -6.15 2.28
C ILE A 30 12.36 -6.14 3.77
N LYS A 31 13.46 -5.47 4.16
CA LYS A 31 13.86 -5.34 5.57
C LYS A 31 12.81 -4.58 6.41
N ALA A 32 12.18 -3.56 5.83
CA ALA A 32 11.12 -2.78 6.48
C ALA A 32 9.72 -3.46 6.42
N LYS A 33 9.60 -4.64 5.80
CA LYS A 33 8.33 -5.37 5.62
C LYS A 33 7.26 -4.54 4.89
N GLU A 34 7.69 -3.80 3.87
CA GLU A 34 6.89 -2.98 2.96
C GLU A 34 7.04 -3.45 1.50
N GLY A 35 6.35 -2.80 0.56
CA GLY A 35 6.49 -3.09 -0.87
C GLY A 35 6.18 -4.56 -1.19
N GLY A 36 7.06 -5.21 -1.94
CA GLY A 36 6.89 -6.61 -2.35
C GLY A 36 6.82 -7.60 -1.18
N TYR A 37 7.34 -7.26 0.00
CA TYR A 37 7.22 -8.12 1.18
C TYR A 37 5.75 -8.34 1.59
N LEU A 38 4.86 -7.39 1.29
CA LEU A 38 3.44 -7.51 1.62
C LEU A 38 2.77 -8.72 0.93
N LEU A 39 3.32 -9.19 -0.20
CA LEU A 39 2.86 -10.42 -0.85
C LEU A 39 3.21 -11.69 -0.07
N ASN A 40 4.11 -11.63 0.91
CA ASN A 40 4.38 -12.70 1.86
C ASN A 40 3.38 -12.72 3.04
N ASP A 41 2.59 -11.66 3.21
CA ASP A 41 1.61 -11.49 4.29
C ASP A 41 0.33 -10.85 3.76
N LEU A 42 -0.49 -11.67 3.09
CA LEU A 42 -1.73 -11.22 2.46
C LEU A 42 -2.76 -10.70 3.47
N LYS A 43 -2.71 -11.14 4.73
CA LYS A 43 -3.59 -10.61 5.79
C LYS A 43 -3.24 -9.16 6.11
N LYS A 44 -1.95 -8.84 6.23
CA LYS A 44 -1.48 -7.47 6.39
C LYS A 44 -1.78 -6.62 5.16
N LEU A 45 -1.55 -7.13 3.96
CA LEU A 45 -1.89 -6.40 2.74
C LEU A 45 -3.40 -6.09 2.67
N SER A 46 -4.25 -7.07 2.97
CA SER A 46 -5.71 -6.90 3.01
C SER A 46 -6.15 -5.83 4.02
N SER A 47 -5.53 -5.76 5.20
CA SER A 47 -5.87 -4.74 6.20
C SER A 47 -5.47 -3.34 5.75
N LEU A 48 -4.32 -3.18 5.08
CA LEU A 48 -3.88 -1.90 4.52
C LEU A 48 -4.82 -1.43 3.40
N ILE A 49 -5.21 -2.33 2.49
CA ILE A 49 -6.17 -2.02 1.43
C ILE A 49 -7.50 -1.57 2.03
N LYS A 50 -8.04 -2.29 3.02
CA LYS A 50 -9.28 -1.91 3.71
C LYS A 50 -9.21 -0.53 4.36
N VAL A 51 -8.08 -0.18 4.95
CA VAL A 51 -7.86 1.17 5.50
C VAL A 51 -7.88 2.18 4.36
N ALA A 52 -7.11 1.97 3.29
CA ALA A 52 -7.04 2.91 2.18
C ALA A 52 -8.39 3.13 1.50
N THR A 53 -9.12 2.06 1.16
CA THR A 53 -10.44 2.16 0.55
C THR A 53 -11.51 2.76 1.46
N LYS A 54 -11.32 2.68 2.78
CA LYS A 54 -12.25 3.25 3.75
C LYS A 54 -12.05 4.74 3.96
N TYR A 55 -10.81 5.21 3.90
CA TYR A 55 -10.45 6.57 4.31
C TYR A 55 -10.07 7.50 3.16
N SER A 56 -9.70 6.99 1.99
CA SER A 56 -9.46 7.86 0.84
C SER A 56 -10.77 8.27 0.17
N SER A 57 -10.87 9.53 -0.26
CA SER A 57 -11.97 10.00 -1.10
C SER A 57 -11.77 9.67 -2.59
N HIS A 58 -10.57 9.22 -2.96
CA HIS A 58 -10.15 8.93 -4.33
C HIS A 58 -10.16 7.43 -4.65
N LEU A 59 -10.07 7.10 -5.94
CA LEU A 59 -9.92 5.72 -6.38
C LEU A 59 -8.63 5.13 -5.82
N VAL A 60 -8.71 3.94 -5.25
CA VAL A 60 -7.55 3.22 -4.73
C VAL A 60 -7.11 2.14 -5.71
N SER A 61 -5.84 2.17 -6.09
CA SER A 61 -5.19 1.15 -6.92
C SER A 61 -4.04 0.49 -6.19
N LEU A 62 -3.58 -0.65 -6.71
CA LEU A 62 -2.54 -1.45 -6.11
C LEU A 62 -1.55 -1.93 -7.18
N LYS A 63 -0.27 -1.60 -6.99
CA LYS A 63 0.82 -2.09 -7.83
C LYS A 63 1.54 -3.28 -7.19
N VAL A 64 1.42 -4.47 -7.77
CA VAL A 64 1.99 -5.74 -7.26
C VAL A 64 2.94 -6.43 -8.24
N ARG A 65 3.65 -7.46 -7.74
CA ARG A 65 4.32 -8.51 -8.52
C ARG A 65 3.48 -9.79 -8.50
N THR A 66 3.91 -10.82 -9.23
CA THR A 66 3.27 -12.15 -9.27
C THR A 66 3.25 -12.87 -7.92
N GLY A 67 4.24 -12.63 -7.07
CA GLY A 67 4.36 -13.26 -5.75
C GLY A 67 5.63 -12.83 -5.03
N PHE A 68 5.88 -13.41 -3.85
CA PHE A 68 7.07 -13.13 -3.04
C PHE A 68 8.14 -14.24 -3.11
N LYS A 69 7.72 -15.51 -3.10
CA LYS A 69 8.59 -16.68 -3.25
C LYS A 69 7.97 -17.60 -4.30
N ASN A 70 8.83 -18.25 -5.07
CA ASN A 70 8.48 -19.43 -5.87
C ASN A 70 8.56 -20.67 -4.98
#